data_AF-B4P482-F1
#
_entry.id   AF-B4P482-F1
#
_cell.length_a   1.000
_cell.length_b   1.000
_cell.length_c   1.000
_cell.angle_alpha   90.00
_cell.angle_beta   90.00
_cell.angle_gamma   90.00
#
_symmetry.space_group_name_H-M   'P 1'
#
loop_
_entity.id
_entity.type
_entity.pdbx_description
1 polymer ?
#
loop_
_entity_poly.entity_id
_entity_poly.type
_entity_poly.pdbx_seq_one_letter_code
_entity_poly.pdbx_strand_id
1 'polypeptide(L)'
;MQSFLGVALVLALLSLVASQATNSSQSMDLYILQNQRQYDAKIKQLADELANFKQLFQKQLTAIDVQADSMQLKLEQASAHLDPIILIDSWSKQCVQNYSATIPTITVARDSIIKCKESISGILNAPESTYNTLNNYYKNNVKNGLAQCLKLHPTAQLNYTLCVTKVIGDANKYTITTQNTFYTNLKSSECTADNRIRSSWLCSFGQVYSITTKVEQTQQLIDSCISNKLICGGFERQECPNKSSVTLAQIDPRNDTILNPFKSVTNDMNCLEFRIRR
;
A
#
# COMPACT_ATOMS: atom_id res chain seq x y z
N MET A 1 86.78 30.85 7.85
CA MET A 1 85.79 29.87 7.35
C MET A 1 84.47 30.13 8.06
N GLN A 2 83.72 31.12 7.57
CA GLN A 2 82.42 31.55 8.06
C GLN A 2 81.51 31.66 6.82
N SER A 3 80.81 30.60 6.41
CA SER A 3 79.75 30.75 5.38
C SER A 3 78.87 29.54 5.08
N PHE A 4 78.81 28.49 5.91
CA PHE A 4 77.99 27.31 5.56
C PHE A 4 76.93 26.88 6.59
N LEU A 5 76.78 27.61 7.70
CA LEU A 5 75.75 27.31 8.72
C LEU A 5 74.50 28.20 8.63
N GLY A 6 74.55 29.31 7.87
CA GLY A 6 73.41 30.24 7.72
C GLY A 6 72.39 29.86 6.63
N VAL A 7 72.75 28.95 5.71
CA VAL A 7 71.89 28.62 4.55
C VAL A 7 71.04 27.36 4.80
N ALA A 8 71.47 26.46 5.69
CA ALA A 8 70.74 25.22 5.99
C ALA A 8 69.48 25.43 6.87
N LEU A 9 69.45 26.48 7.69
CA LEU A 9 68.32 26.76 8.59
C LEU A 9 67.17 27.53 7.93
N VAL A 10 67.45 28.27 6.84
CA VAL A 10 66.41 28.98 6.06
C VAL A 10 65.71 28.03 5.08
N LEU A 11 66.42 27.02 4.56
CA LEU A 11 65.82 25.98 3.70
C LEU A 11 64.94 24.98 4.47
N ALA A 12 65.26 24.69 5.74
CA ALA A 12 64.44 23.80 6.57
C ALA A 12 63.09 24.42 6.98
N LEU A 13 63.03 25.74 7.18
CA LEU A 13 61.78 26.44 7.49
C LEU A 13 60.89 26.65 6.25
N LEU A 14 61.46 26.73 5.05
CA LEU A 14 60.69 26.79 3.81
C LEU A 14 60.08 25.42 3.41
N SER A 15 60.73 24.30 3.77
CA SER A 15 60.16 22.96 3.53
C SER A 15 59.01 22.57 4.47
N LEU A 16 58.94 23.13 5.69
CA LEU A 16 57.82 22.89 6.60
C LEU A 16 56.59 23.73 6.26
N VAL A 17 56.76 24.95 5.75
CA VAL A 17 55.62 25.80 5.34
C VAL A 17 55.04 25.34 3.99
N ALA A 18 55.87 24.84 3.07
CA ALA A 18 55.40 24.22 1.83
C ALA A 18 54.65 22.89 2.08
N SER A 19 55.14 22.06 3.02
CA SER A 19 54.48 20.80 3.40
C SER A 19 53.19 21.01 4.20
N GLN A 20 53.09 22.09 4.99
CA GLN A 20 51.85 22.45 5.70
C GLN A 20 50.79 23.04 4.76
N ALA A 21 51.19 23.77 3.71
CA ALA A 21 50.26 24.31 2.72
C ALA A 21 49.67 23.21 1.81
N THR A 22 50.47 22.20 1.42
CA THR A 22 49.98 21.02 0.66
C THR A 22 49.15 20.07 1.53
N ASN A 23 49.53 19.83 2.79
CA ASN A 23 48.75 18.98 3.69
C ASN A 23 47.39 19.62 4.07
N SER A 24 47.34 20.95 4.20
CA SER A 24 46.10 21.70 4.43
C SER A 24 45.11 21.59 3.28
N SER A 25 45.58 21.70 2.02
CA SER A 25 44.68 21.60 0.86
C SER A 25 44.17 20.17 0.70
N GLN A 26 45.04 19.18 0.89
CA GLN A 26 44.66 17.76 0.83
C GLN A 26 43.66 17.38 1.93
N SER A 27 43.80 17.91 3.15
CA SER A 27 42.82 17.72 4.22
C SER A 27 41.46 18.33 3.87
N MET A 28 41.43 19.48 3.18
CA MET A 28 40.19 20.12 2.75
C MET A 28 39.51 19.37 1.60
N ASP A 29 40.30 18.86 0.65
CA ASP A 29 39.80 18.03 -0.45
C ASP A 29 39.16 16.73 0.10
N LEU A 30 39.80 16.10 1.08
CA LEU A 30 39.24 14.93 1.78
C LEU A 30 37.94 15.29 2.54
N TYR A 31 37.90 16.46 3.18
CA TYR A 31 36.70 16.95 3.86
C TYR A 31 35.54 17.17 2.87
N ILE A 32 35.80 17.82 1.73
CA ILE A 32 34.80 18.02 0.66
C ILE A 32 34.30 16.67 0.14
N LEU A 33 35.23 15.76 -0.20
CA LEU A 33 34.90 14.45 -0.74
C LEU A 33 34.05 13.63 0.25
N GLN A 34 34.37 13.70 1.54
CA GLN A 34 33.60 13.00 2.56
C GLN A 34 32.16 13.54 2.66
N ASN A 35 31.96 14.85 2.60
CA ASN A 35 30.62 15.44 2.61
C ASN A 35 29.84 15.10 1.34
N GLN A 36 30.49 15.11 0.17
CA GLN A 36 29.86 14.66 -1.09
C GLN A 36 29.35 13.22 -0.99
N ARG A 37 30.18 12.29 -0.45
CA ARG A 37 29.74 10.91 -0.21
C ARG A 37 28.53 10.83 0.72
N GLN A 38 28.47 11.66 1.76
CA GLN A 38 27.31 11.72 2.66
C GLN A 38 26.05 12.24 1.96
N TYR A 39 26.18 13.25 1.10
CA TYR A 39 25.06 13.77 0.31
C TYR A 39 24.54 12.73 -0.69
N ASP A 40 25.44 12.04 -1.39
CA ASP A 40 25.06 10.97 -2.32
C ASP A 40 24.35 9.82 -1.58
N ALA A 41 24.89 9.40 -0.43
CA ALA A 41 24.25 8.40 0.42
C ALA A 41 22.86 8.85 0.90
N LYS A 42 22.69 10.14 1.22
CA LYS A 42 21.40 10.68 1.62
C LYS A 42 20.38 10.65 0.49
N ILE A 43 20.76 11.10 -0.71
CA ILE A 43 19.90 11.06 -1.89
C ILE A 43 19.50 9.61 -2.20
N LYS A 44 20.45 8.67 -2.16
CA LYS A 44 20.17 7.26 -2.35
C LYS A 44 19.16 6.73 -1.33
N GLN A 45 19.37 7.03 -0.05
CA GLN A 45 18.45 6.63 1.02
C GLN A 45 17.01 7.10 0.73
N LEU A 46 16.82 8.38 0.38
CA LEU A 46 15.49 8.92 0.10
C LEU A 46 14.85 8.30 -1.16
N ALA A 47 15.65 7.99 -2.19
CA ALA A 47 15.19 7.31 -3.38
C ALA A 47 14.74 5.87 -3.08
N ASP A 48 15.49 5.15 -2.24
CA ASP A 48 15.16 3.79 -1.81
C ASP A 48 13.85 3.77 -1.01
N GLU A 49 13.62 4.75 -0.12
CA GLU A 49 12.34 4.89 0.62
C GLU A 49 11.15 5.11 -0.32
N LEU A 50 11.29 5.97 -1.34
CA LEU A 50 10.25 6.18 -2.35
C LEU A 50 9.98 4.90 -3.16
N ALA A 51 11.02 4.15 -3.52
CA ALA A 51 10.88 2.90 -4.27
C ALA A 51 10.20 1.82 -3.43
N ASN A 52 10.61 1.66 -2.17
CA ASN A 52 10.01 0.72 -1.22
C ASN A 52 8.53 1.02 -1.02
N PHE A 53 8.16 2.29 -0.87
CA PHE A 53 6.75 2.69 -0.79
C PHE A 53 5.95 2.22 -2.01
N LYS A 54 6.45 2.48 -3.23
CA LYS A 54 5.78 2.08 -4.48
C LYS A 54 5.57 0.57 -4.55
N GLN A 55 6.61 -0.18 -4.21
CA GLN A 55 6.58 -1.64 -4.23
C GLN A 55 5.59 -2.20 -3.20
N LEU A 56 5.60 -1.67 -1.96
CA LEU A 56 4.70 -2.11 -0.90
C LEU A 56 3.24 -1.82 -1.25
N PHE A 57 2.94 -0.62 -1.77
CA PHE A 57 1.59 -0.27 -2.22
C PHE A 57 1.08 -1.24 -3.29
N GLN A 58 1.88 -1.51 -4.33
CA GLN A 58 1.52 -2.44 -5.39
C GLN A 58 1.30 -3.86 -4.85
N LYS A 59 2.21 -4.34 -3.99
CA LYS A 59 2.12 -5.67 -3.39
C LYS A 59 0.84 -5.85 -2.57
N GLN A 60 0.41 -4.83 -1.83
CA GLN A 60 -0.83 -4.90 -1.07
C GLN A 60 -2.08 -4.98 -1.96
N LEU A 61 -2.03 -4.44 -3.18
CA LEU A 61 -3.13 -4.54 -4.14
C LEU A 61 -3.11 -5.84 -4.96
N THR A 62 -2.02 -6.60 -4.98
CA THR A 62 -1.93 -7.88 -5.73
C THR A 62 -2.91 -8.93 -5.23
N ALA A 63 -3.28 -8.90 -3.96
CA ALA A 63 -4.26 -9.85 -3.44
C ALA A 63 -5.68 -9.66 -4.00
N ILE A 64 -5.98 -8.52 -4.63
CA ILE A 64 -7.20 -8.33 -5.42
C ILE A 64 -7.16 -9.18 -6.71
N ASP A 65 -5.98 -9.37 -7.32
CA ASP A 65 -5.84 -10.30 -8.45
C ASP A 65 -6.16 -11.72 -8.02
N VAL A 66 -5.66 -12.13 -6.85
CA VAL A 66 -5.94 -13.46 -6.28
C VAL A 66 -7.43 -13.64 -6.04
N GLN A 67 -8.14 -12.60 -5.59
CA GLN A 67 -9.60 -12.64 -5.46
C GLN A 67 -10.32 -12.77 -6.81
N ALA A 68 -9.83 -12.11 -7.85
CA ALA A 68 -10.37 -12.25 -9.21
C ALA A 68 -10.13 -13.66 -9.77
N ASP A 69 -8.95 -14.22 -9.58
CA ASP A 69 -8.60 -15.60 -9.98
C ASP A 69 -9.44 -16.63 -9.23
N SER A 70 -9.61 -16.45 -7.92
CA SER A 70 -10.49 -17.31 -7.11
C SER A 70 -11.94 -17.24 -7.59
N MET A 71 -12.42 -16.06 -8.00
CA MET A 71 -13.76 -15.89 -8.53
C MET A 71 -13.93 -16.59 -9.88
N GLN A 72 -12.92 -16.54 -10.75
CA GLN A 72 -12.95 -17.30 -12.00
C GLN A 72 -13.15 -18.80 -11.74
N LEU A 73 -12.36 -19.39 -10.83
CA LEU A 73 -12.49 -20.80 -10.50
C LEU A 73 -13.89 -21.14 -9.98
N LYS A 74 -14.49 -20.28 -9.15
CA LYS A 74 -15.87 -20.48 -8.68
C LYS A 74 -16.90 -20.46 -9.82
N LEU A 75 -16.73 -19.57 -10.80
CA LEU A 75 -17.63 -19.49 -11.95
C LEU A 75 -17.46 -20.69 -12.89
N GLU A 76 -16.22 -21.17 -13.08
CA GLU A 76 -15.94 -22.40 -13.82
C GLU A 76 -16.58 -23.61 -13.14
N GLN A 77 -16.47 -23.70 -11.81
CA GLN A 77 -17.15 -24.74 -11.01
C GLN A 77 -18.67 -24.67 -11.16
N ALA A 78 -19.24 -23.46 -11.13
CA ALA A 78 -20.68 -23.28 -11.33
C ALA A 78 -21.12 -23.74 -12.73
N SER A 79 -20.36 -23.40 -13.78
CA SER A 79 -20.64 -23.88 -15.14
C SER A 79 -20.55 -25.41 -15.21
N ALA A 80 -19.45 -25.99 -14.72
CA ALA A 80 -19.24 -27.43 -14.72
C ALA A 80 -20.30 -28.22 -13.93
N HIS A 81 -20.95 -27.58 -12.95
CA HIS A 81 -22.08 -28.14 -12.24
C HIS A 81 -23.39 -28.06 -13.04
N LEU A 82 -23.66 -26.94 -13.72
CA LEU A 82 -24.90 -26.71 -14.48
C LEU A 82 -24.91 -27.38 -15.86
N ASP A 83 -23.75 -27.54 -16.51
CA ASP A 83 -23.63 -28.09 -17.86
C ASP A 83 -24.10 -29.55 -17.99
N PRO A 84 -23.92 -30.45 -17.00
CA PRO A 84 -24.54 -31.77 -17.05
C PRO A 84 -26.05 -31.74 -16.81
N ILE A 85 -26.56 -30.80 -16.01
CA ILE A 85 -27.99 -30.71 -15.64
C ILE A 85 -28.87 -30.46 -16.87
N ILE A 86 -28.38 -29.65 -17.83
CA ILE A 86 -29.10 -29.39 -19.08
C ILE A 86 -29.28 -30.63 -19.98
N LEU A 87 -28.57 -31.73 -19.70
CA LEU A 87 -28.63 -32.98 -20.47
C LEU A 87 -29.59 -34.02 -19.88
N ILE A 88 -30.10 -33.81 -18.66
CA ILE A 88 -30.96 -34.76 -17.96
C ILE A 88 -32.29 -34.94 -18.70
N ASP A 89 -33.04 -33.85 -18.86
CA ASP A 89 -34.31 -33.81 -19.59
C ASP A 89 -34.65 -32.37 -20.01
N SER A 90 -35.76 -32.20 -20.75
CA SER A 90 -36.21 -30.88 -21.22
C SER A 90 -36.58 -29.91 -20.10
N TRP A 91 -37.04 -30.42 -18.95
CA TRP A 91 -37.46 -29.61 -17.80
C TRP A 91 -36.25 -29.02 -17.09
N SER A 92 -35.26 -29.87 -16.78
CA SER A 92 -33.99 -29.50 -16.16
C SER A 92 -33.24 -28.48 -17.04
N LYS A 93 -33.25 -28.71 -18.37
CA LYS A 93 -32.72 -27.75 -19.34
C LYS A 93 -33.43 -26.38 -19.25
N GLN A 94 -34.76 -26.37 -19.19
CA GLN A 94 -35.53 -25.13 -19.07
C GLN A 94 -35.24 -24.39 -17.77
N CYS A 95 -35.15 -25.11 -16.63
CA CYS A 95 -34.79 -24.53 -15.34
C CYS A 95 -33.42 -23.83 -15.39
N VAL A 96 -32.39 -24.49 -15.92
CA VAL A 96 -31.05 -23.88 -16.04
C VAL A 96 -31.08 -22.66 -16.97
N GLN A 97 -31.77 -22.73 -18.11
CA GLN A 97 -31.85 -21.63 -19.07
C GLN A 97 -32.58 -20.40 -18.49
N ASN A 98 -33.60 -20.60 -17.66
CA ASN A 98 -34.37 -19.51 -17.07
C ASN A 98 -33.57 -18.67 -16.06
N TYR A 99 -32.61 -19.28 -15.34
CA TYR A 99 -31.93 -18.63 -14.22
C TYR A 99 -30.44 -18.34 -14.46
N SER A 100 -29.76 -19.11 -15.32
CA SER A 100 -28.30 -19.03 -15.53
C SER A 100 -27.82 -17.67 -16.05
N ALA A 101 -28.66 -16.90 -16.75
CA ALA A 101 -28.33 -15.55 -17.24
C ALA A 101 -27.99 -14.55 -16.11
N THR A 102 -28.35 -14.86 -14.86
CA THR A 102 -28.04 -14.02 -13.68
C THR A 102 -26.58 -14.19 -13.22
N ILE A 103 -25.94 -15.30 -13.56
CA ILE A 103 -24.54 -15.55 -13.28
C ILE A 103 -23.70 -14.71 -14.24
N PRO A 104 -22.83 -13.80 -13.75
CA PRO A 104 -21.97 -13.02 -14.63
C PRO A 104 -20.94 -13.90 -15.33
N THR A 105 -20.52 -13.48 -16.52
CA THR A 105 -19.40 -14.14 -17.21
C THR A 105 -18.09 -13.95 -16.43
N ILE A 106 -17.14 -14.87 -16.62
CA ILE A 106 -15.80 -14.79 -16.00
C ILE A 106 -15.15 -13.44 -16.27
N THR A 107 -15.19 -12.95 -17.52
CA THR A 107 -14.61 -11.66 -17.89
C THR A 107 -15.24 -10.51 -17.09
N VAL A 108 -16.59 -10.45 -17.02
CA VAL A 108 -17.30 -9.38 -16.30
C VAL A 108 -16.97 -9.42 -14.80
N ALA A 109 -16.94 -10.62 -14.21
CA ALA A 109 -16.64 -10.81 -12.79
C ALA A 109 -15.18 -10.42 -12.45
N ARG A 110 -14.21 -10.86 -13.26
CA ARG A 110 -12.80 -10.49 -13.07
C ARG A 110 -12.61 -8.99 -13.21
N ASP A 111 -13.17 -8.39 -14.26
CA ASP A 111 -13.04 -6.95 -14.52
C ASP A 111 -13.65 -6.12 -13.40
N SER A 112 -14.81 -6.52 -12.85
CA SER A 112 -15.44 -5.76 -11.77
C SER A 112 -14.60 -5.78 -10.49
N ILE A 113 -13.93 -6.89 -10.19
CA ILE A 113 -12.99 -7.02 -9.06
C ILE A 113 -11.72 -6.21 -9.30
N ILE A 114 -11.08 -6.34 -10.47
CA ILE A 114 -9.81 -5.67 -10.79
C ILE A 114 -9.98 -4.14 -10.83
N LYS A 115 -11.13 -3.64 -11.29
CA LYS A 115 -11.46 -2.20 -11.29
C LYS A 115 -11.45 -1.56 -9.91
N CYS A 116 -11.51 -2.34 -8.83
CA CYS A 116 -11.40 -1.83 -7.47
C CYS A 116 -9.98 -1.38 -7.09
N LYS A 117 -8.95 -1.70 -7.88
CA LYS A 117 -7.58 -1.28 -7.61
C LYS A 117 -7.40 0.22 -7.78
N GLU A 118 -7.06 0.87 -6.67
CA GLU A 118 -6.72 2.29 -6.67
C GLU A 118 -5.33 2.54 -7.25
N SER A 119 -5.16 3.73 -7.84
CA SER A 119 -3.88 4.15 -8.38
C SER A 119 -2.98 4.71 -7.28
N ILE A 120 -1.67 4.47 -7.40
CA ILE A 120 -0.66 5.18 -6.61
C ILE A 120 -0.47 6.64 -7.07
N SER A 121 -1.05 7.01 -8.22
CA SER A 121 -0.87 8.32 -8.82
C SER A 121 -1.20 9.45 -7.84
N GLY A 122 -0.30 10.43 -7.78
CA GLY A 122 -0.42 11.62 -6.95
C GLY A 122 -0.03 11.42 -5.48
N ILE A 123 0.05 10.19 -4.97
CA ILE A 123 0.33 9.94 -3.54
C ILE A 123 1.73 10.42 -3.15
N LEU A 124 2.71 10.23 -4.04
CA LEU A 124 4.12 10.53 -3.77
C LEU A 124 4.60 11.89 -4.30
N ASN A 125 3.73 12.73 -4.86
CA ASN A 125 4.14 14.00 -5.46
C ASN A 125 4.89 14.91 -4.47
N ALA A 126 4.41 15.01 -3.24
CA ALA A 126 5.01 15.84 -2.21
C ALA A 126 6.41 15.35 -1.76
N PRO A 127 6.59 14.07 -1.36
CA PRO A 127 7.92 13.58 -1.01
C PRO A 127 8.87 13.55 -2.22
N GLU A 128 8.40 13.24 -3.43
CA GLU A 128 9.21 13.31 -4.67
C GLU A 128 9.69 14.74 -4.96
N SER A 129 8.83 15.74 -4.82
CA SER A 129 9.20 17.15 -4.95
C SER A 129 10.28 17.57 -3.95
N THR A 130 10.15 17.10 -2.71
CA THR A 130 11.12 17.37 -1.63
C THR A 130 12.47 16.72 -1.94
N TYR A 131 12.47 15.46 -2.39
CA TYR A 131 13.66 14.75 -2.86
C TYR A 131 14.34 15.48 -4.02
N ASN A 132 13.57 15.88 -5.04
CA ASN A 132 14.09 16.58 -6.22
C ASN A 132 14.74 17.91 -5.85
N THR A 133 14.11 18.62 -4.91
CA THR A 133 14.63 19.89 -4.39
C THR A 133 15.98 19.70 -3.70
N LEU A 134 16.13 18.68 -2.83
CA LEU A 134 17.40 18.39 -2.17
C LEU A 134 18.50 17.97 -3.16
N ASN A 135 18.15 17.09 -4.11
CA ASN A 135 19.07 16.62 -5.15
C ASN A 135 19.58 17.78 -6.01
N ASN A 136 18.68 18.68 -6.40
CA ASN A 136 19.04 19.87 -7.17
C ASN A 136 19.91 20.83 -6.36
N TYR A 137 19.65 20.98 -5.06
CA TYR A 137 20.47 21.81 -4.17
C TYR A 137 21.92 21.30 -4.11
N TYR A 138 22.14 19.99 -3.97
CA TYR A 138 23.49 19.43 -4.02
C TYR A 138 24.17 19.62 -5.38
N LYS A 139 23.46 19.31 -6.47
CA LYS A 139 24.00 19.39 -7.83
C LYS A 139 24.36 20.80 -8.27
N ASN A 140 23.60 21.79 -7.81
CA ASN A 140 23.73 23.17 -8.26
C ASN A 140 24.35 24.04 -7.18
N ASN A 141 23.72 24.18 -6.01
CA ASN A 141 24.15 25.14 -4.98
C ASN A 141 25.47 24.75 -4.34
N VAL A 142 25.62 23.49 -3.92
CA VAL A 142 26.87 23.02 -3.29
C VAL A 142 28.00 23.02 -4.30
N LYS A 143 27.78 22.44 -5.49
CA LYS A 143 28.77 22.41 -6.57
C LYS A 143 29.26 23.81 -6.96
N ASN A 144 28.34 24.74 -7.19
CA ASN A 144 28.68 26.11 -7.58
C ASN A 144 29.36 26.87 -6.43
N GLY A 145 28.89 26.69 -5.19
CA GLY A 145 29.50 27.29 -4.01
C GLY A 145 30.95 26.87 -3.81
N LEU A 146 31.23 25.57 -3.92
CA LEU A 146 32.59 25.04 -3.82
C LEU A 146 33.50 25.55 -4.96
N ALA A 147 33.00 25.56 -6.20
CA ALA A 147 33.73 26.10 -7.35
C ALA A 147 34.02 27.60 -7.18
N GLN A 148 33.09 28.35 -6.59
CA GLN A 148 33.26 29.77 -6.30
C GLN A 148 34.30 30.01 -5.21
N CYS A 149 34.32 29.19 -4.15
CA CYS A 149 35.36 29.27 -3.11
C CYS A 149 36.77 29.09 -3.72
N LEU A 150 36.92 28.11 -4.61
CA LEU A 150 38.19 27.88 -5.32
C LEU A 150 38.58 29.07 -6.20
N LYS A 151 37.62 29.67 -6.91
CA LYS A 151 37.85 30.81 -7.80
C LYS A 151 38.25 32.08 -7.05
N LEU A 152 37.62 32.37 -5.90
CA LEU A 152 37.85 33.59 -5.12
C LEU A 152 39.10 33.52 -4.24
N HIS A 153 39.51 32.33 -3.82
CA HIS A 153 40.61 32.13 -2.88
C HIS A 153 41.63 31.09 -3.37
N PRO A 154 42.27 31.30 -4.54
CA PRO A 154 43.16 30.31 -5.14
C PRO A 154 44.45 30.06 -4.33
N THR A 155 44.91 31.06 -3.57
CA THR A 155 46.16 30.99 -2.79
C THR A 155 45.96 31.31 -1.30
N ALA A 156 44.79 31.84 -0.91
CA ALA A 156 44.46 32.25 0.45
C ALA A 156 43.81 31.10 1.24
N GLN A 157 44.63 30.22 1.80
CA GLN A 157 44.19 28.95 2.39
C GLN A 157 43.17 29.09 3.54
N LEU A 158 43.34 30.09 4.41
CA LEU A 158 42.38 30.37 5.48
C LEU A 158 41.01 30.79 4.92
N ASN A 159 41.01 31.70 3.95
CA ASN A 159 39.77 32.19 3.33
C ASN A 159 39.06 31.09 2.53
N TYR A 160 39.83 30.24 1.84
CA TYR A 160 39.30 29.06 1.16
C TYR A 160 38.65 28.10 2.17
N THR A 161 39.33 27.79 3.27
CA THR A 161 38.82 26.92 4.34
C THR A 161 37.52 27.45 4.95
N LEU A 162 37.47 28.73 5.31
CA LEU A 162 36.26 29.37 5.84
C LEU A 162 35.10 29.36 4.84
N CYS A 163 35.39 29.58 3.55
CA CYS A 163 34.38 29.51 2.50
C CYS A 163 33.81 28.09 2.33
N VAL A 164 34.66 27.08 2.21
CA VAL A 164 34.25 25.67 2.03
C VAL A 164 33.45 25.18 3.23
N THR A 165 33.93 25.42 4.45
CA THR A 165 33.24 25.02 5.69
C THR A 165 31.88 25.69 5.82
N LYS A 166 31.74 26.96 5.41
CA LYS A 166 30.44 27.63 5.35
C LYS A 166 29.49 27.00 4.34
N VAL A 167 29.94 26.74 3.10
CA VAL A 167 29.11 26.10 2.06
C VAL A 167 28.60 24.74 2.53
N ILE A 168 29.47 23.93 3.13
CA ILE A 168 29.12 22.62 3.67
C ILE A 168 28.20 22.74 4.89
N GLY A 169 28.44 23.69 5.79
CA GLY A 169 27.56 23.97 6.94
C GLY A 169 26.14 24.35 6.52
N ASP A 170 26.02 25.25 5.53
CA ASP A 170 24.75 25.67 4.94
C ASP A 170 24.04 24.47 4.29
N ALA A 171 24.79 23.62 3.57
CA ALA A 171 24.26 22.41 2.96
C ALA A 171 23.77 21.37 3.99
N ASN A 172 24.52 21.17 5.08
CA ASN A 172 24.14 20.24 6.15
C ASN A 172 22.85 20.71 6.85
N LYS A 173 22.73 22.01 7.12
CA LYS A 173 21.49 22.59 7.67
C LYS A 173 20.31 22.39 6.73
N TYR A 174 20.49 22.70 5.44
CA TYR A 174 19.46 22.51 4.42
C TYR A 174 19.03 21.04 4.30
N THR A 175 19.99 20.12 4.38
CA THR A 175 19.77 18.67 4.34
C THR A 175 18.84 18.23 5.46
N ILE A 176 19.13 18.61 6.70
CA ILE A 176 18.33 18.21 7.86
C ILE A 176 16.90 18.72 7.73
N THR A 177 16.73 20.00 7.41
CA THR A 177 15.40 20.60 7.24
C THR A 177 14.61 19.90 6.13
N THR A 178 15.24 19.66 4.98
CA THR A 178 14.57 19.05 3.83
C THR A 178 14.26 17.58 4.08
N GLN A 179 15.14 16.86 4.80
CA GLN A 179 14.92 15.47 5.19
C GLN A 179 13.72 15.34 6.14
N ASN A 180 13.57 16.23 7.13
CA ASN A 180 12.42 16.23 8.02
C ASN A 180 11.11 16.48 7.26
N THR A 181 11.13 17.42 6.32
CA THR A 181 9.99 17.67 5.42
C THR A 181 9.68 16.45 4.57
N PHE A 182 10.70 15.76 4.04
CA PHE A 182 10.52 14.54 3.26
C PHE A 182 9.80 13.47 4.08
N TYR A 183 10.24 13.16 5.30
CA TYR A 183 9.59 12.13 6.12
C TYR A 183 8.18 12.53 6.56
N THR A 184 7.93 13.81 6.83
CA THR A 184 6.59 14.31 7.12
C THR A 184 5.66 14.09 5.92
N ASN A 185 6.13 14.43 4.72
CA ASN A 185 5.38 14.23 3.48
C ASN A 185 5.18 12.74 3.18
N LEU A 186 6.20 11.91 3.36
CA LEU A 186 6.12 10.46 3.19
C LEU A 186 5.11 9.85 4.16
N LYS A 187 5.07 10.30 5.42
CA LYS A 187 4.11 9.82 6.40
C LYS A 187 2.66 10.18 6.03
N SER A 188 2.45 11.38 5.51
CA SER A 188 1.14 11.79 4.97
C SER A 188 0.72 10.94 3.77
N SER A 189 1.67 10.63 2.88
CA SER A 189 1.49 9.72 1.76
C SER A 189 1.12 8.31 2.21
N GLU A 190 1.74 7.77 3.27
CA GLU A 190 1.39 6.48 3.87
C GLU A 190 -0.07 6.44 4.31
N CYS A 191 -0.52 7.43 5.08
CA CYS A 191 -1.91 7.50 5.53
C CYS A 191 -2.90 7.56 4.35
N THR A 192 -2.54 8.28 3.28
CA THR A 192 -3.36 8.35 2.06
C THR A 192 -3.38 7.01 1.32
N ALA A 193 -2.23 6.34 1.23
CA ALA A 193 -2.12 5.01 0.65
C ALA A 193 -2.94 3.98 1.42
N ASP A 194 -2.86 3.95 2.74
CA ASP A 194 -3.62 3.01 3.58
C ASP A 194 -5.13 3.16 3.36
N ASN A 195 -5.62 4.40 3.28
CA ASN A 195 -7.03 4.66 2.98
C ASN A 195 -7.44 4.16 1.59
N ARG A 196 -6.60 4.39 0.57
CA ARG A 196 -6.87 3.89 -0.80
C ARG A 196 -6.84 2.37 -0.86
N ILE A 197 -5.84 1.74 -0.23
CA ILE A 197 -5.75 0.28 -0.14
C ILE A 197 -7.00 -0.29 0.53
N ARG A 198 -7.40 0.25 1.69
CA ARG A 198 -8.61 -0.18 2.38
C ARG A 198 -9.86 -0.02 1.52
N SER A 199 -9.98 1.09 0.80
CA SER A 199 -11.09 1.33 -0.15
C SER A 199 -11.11 0.26 -1.24
N SER A 200 -9.96 -0.05 -1.85
CA SER A 200 -9.82 -1.10 -2.85
C SER A 200 -10.23 -2.48 -2.32
N TRP A 201 -9.83 -2.83 -1.10
CA TRP A 201 -10.23 -4.08 -0.46
C TRP A 201 -11.74 -4.17 -0.20
N LEU A 202 -12.34 -3.10 0.31
CA LEU A 202 -13.79 -3.05 0.56
C LEU A 202 -14.58 -3.16 -0.74
N CYS A 203 -14.16 -2.45 -1.78
CA CYS A 203 -14.74 -2.56 -3.11
C CYS A 203 -14.64 -4.01 -3.64
N SER A 204 -13.45 -4.59 -3.61
CA SER A 204 -13.18 -5.94 -4.11
C SER A 204 -14.02 -6.99 -3.37
N PHE A 205 -14.05 -6.90 -2.04
CA PHE A 205 -14.88 -7.77 -1.21
C PHE A 205 -16.37 -7.64 -1.56
N GLY A 206 -16.87 -6.42 -1.76
CA GLY A 206 -18.25 -6.18 -2.19
C GLY A 206 -18.58 -6.84 -3.52
N GLN A 207 -17.66 -6.79 -4.49
CA GLN A 207 -17.82 -7.50 -5.77
C GLN A 207 -17.84 -9.02 -5.58
N VAL A 208 -16.87 -9.56 -4.84
CA VAL A 208 -16.79 -11.01 -4.56
C VAL A 208 -18.06 -11.51 -3.87
N TYR A 209 -18.54 -10.80 -2.86
CA TYR A 209 -19.75 -11.13 -2.13
C TYR A 209 -20.99 -11.10 -3.04
N SER A 210 -21.15 -10.04 -3.82
CA SER A 210 -22.28 -9.86 -4.74
C SER A 210 -22.34 -10.97 -5.80
N ILE A 211 -21.20 -11.30 -6.41
CA ILE A 211 -21.12 -12.35 -7.43
C ILE A 211 -21.40 -13.72 -6.81
N THR A 212 -20.77 -14.04 -5.67
CA THR A 212 -21.00 -15.32 -4.97
C THR A 212 -22.48 -15.49 -4.61
N THR A 213 -23.11 -14.44 -4.08
CA THR A 213 -24.53 -14.45 -3.74
C THR A 213 -25.40 -14.72 -4.97
N LYS A 214 -25.10 -14.10 -6.12
CA LYS A 214 -25.84 -14.37 -7.36
C LYS A 214 -25.70 -15.82 -7.82
N VAL A 215 -24.50 -16.38 -7.77
CA VAL A 215 -24.25 -17.78 -8.14
C VAL A 215 -25.06 -18.72 -7.25
N GLU A 216 -24.98 -18.55 -5.93
CA GLU A 216 -25.69 -19.39 -4.96
C GLU A 216 -27.22 -19.26 -5.11
N GLN A 217 -27.74 -18.04 -5.27
CA GLN A 217 -29.17 -17.82 -5.52
C GLN A 217 -29.63 -18.47 -6.82
N THR A 218 -28.85 -18.34 -7.90
CA THR A 218 -29.18 -19.00 -9.18
C THR A 218 -29.18 -20.51 -9.04
N GLN A 219 -28.19 -21.11 -8.38
CA GLN A 219 -28.16 -22.55 -8.14
C GLN A 219 -29.37 -23.01 -7.34
N GLN A 220 -29.73 -22.32 -6.25
CA GLN A 220 -30.92 -22.63 -5.46
C GLN A 220 -32.22 -22.53 -6.25
N LEU A 221 -32.35 -21.53 -7.12
CA LEU A 221 -33.52 -21.37 -7.99
C LEU A 221 -33.61 -22.51 -9.02
N ILE A 222 -32.48 -22.93 -9.58
CA ILE A 222 -32.40 -24.07 -10.50
C ILE A 222 -32.79 -25.36 -9.76
N ASP A 223 -32.21 -25.63 -8.59
CA ASP A 223 -32.51 -26.81 -7.78
C ASP A 223 -33.98 -26.87 -7.36
N SER A 224 -34.55 -25.72 -6.98
CA SER A 224 -35.96 -25.61 -6.60
C SER A 224 -36.89 -25.88 -7.79
N CYS A 225 -36.54 -25.33 -8.96
CA CYS A 225 -37.25 -25.57 -10.22
C CYS A 225 -37.19 -27.04 -10.63
N ILE A 226 -36.01 -27.68 -10.58
CA ILE A 226 -35.84 -29.11 -10.90
C ILE A 226 -36.60 -30.00 -9.91
N SER A 227 -36.51 -29.69 -8.62
CA SER A 227 -37.21 -30.42 -7.55
C SER A 227 -38.73 -30.22 -7.55
N ASN A 228 -39.26 -29.51 -8.56
CA ASN A 228 -40.67 -29.20 -8.73
C ASN A 228 -41.27 -28.45 -7.53
N LYS A 229 -40.43 -27.72 -6.79
CA LYS A 229 -40.85 -26.81 -5.72
C LYS A 229 -40.98 -25.40 -6.31
N LEU A 230 -42.15 -25.18 -6.92
CA LEU A 230 -42.72 -23.95 -7.50
C LEU A 230 -42.41 -23.65 -8.97
N ILE A 231 -43.47 -23.59 -9.79
CA ILE A 231 -44.10 -22.39 -10.38
C ILE A 231 -45.50 -22.84 -10.88
N CYS A 232 -46.60 -22.61 -10.15
CA CYS A 232 -47.40 -21.38 -10.21
C CYS A 232 -48.19 -21.18 -8.89
N GLY A 233 -47.95 -20.06 -8.20
CA GLY A 233 -48.84 -19.57 -7.13
C GLY A 233 -48.45 -20.02 -5.71
N GLY A 234 -47.95 -19.05 -4.93
CA GLY A 234 -47.85 -19.14 -3.48
C GLY A 234 -46.52 -19.68 -2.96
N PHE A 235 -45.66 -18.79 -2.45
CA PHE A 235 -44.72 -19.20 -1.40
C PHE A 235 -45.56 -19.70 -0.21
N GLU A 236 -45.92 -20.98 -0.18
CA GLU A 236 -46.17 -21.62 1.10
C GLU A 236 -44.81 -21.72 1.78
N ARG A 237 -44.49 -20.71 2.60
CA ARG A 237 -43.55 -20.91 3.70
C ARG A 237 -44.04 -22.17 4.39
N GLN A 238 -43.27 -23.24 4.30
CA GLN A 238 -43.47 -24.38 5.18
C GLN A 238 -43.24 -23.83 6.59
N GLU A 239 -44.31 -23.34 7.21
CA GLU A 239 -44.25 -22.73 8.52
C GLU A 239 -43.71 -23.80 9.45
N CYS A 240 -42.70 -23.45 10.23
CA CYS A 240 -42.17 -24.41 11.18
C CYS A 240 -43.31 -24.80 12.15
N PRO A 241 -43.66 -26.09 12.30
CA PRO A 241 -44.75 -26.49 13.20
C PRO A 241 -44.44 -26.11 14.65
N ASN A 242 -43.15 -26.09 15.01
CA ASN A 242 -42.72 -25.68 16.33
C ASN A 242 -42.43 -24.18 16.32
N LYS A 243 -43.31 -23.41 16.96
CA LYS A 243 -43.18 -21.95 17.10
C LYS A 243 -43.03 -21.62 18.57
N SER A 244 -41.98 -20.90 18.92
CA SER A 244 -41.79 -20.34 20.25
C SER A 244 -41.86 -18.82 20.18
N SER A 245 -42.45 -18.18 21.19
CA SER A 245 -42.54 -16.71 21.24
C SER A 245 -41.56 -16.17 22.26
N VAL A 246 -40.71 -15.23 21.84
CA VAL A 246 -39.81 -14.48 22.73
C VAL A 246 -40.37 -13.07 22.82
N THR A 247 -40.55 -12.53 24.02
CA THR A 247 -40.98 -11.13 24.19
C THR A 247 -39.78 -10.20 24.21
N LEU A 248 -39.92 -8.98 23.70
CA LEU A 248 -38.84 -7.98 23.77
C LEU A 248 -38.38 -7.71 25.22
N ALA A 249 -39.27 -7.87 26.21
CA ALA A 249 -38.94 -7.76 27.62
C ALA A 249 -37.93 -8.82 28.12
N GLN A 250 -37.78 -9.95 27.40
CA GLN A 250 -36.80 -11.00 27.71
C GLN A 250 -35.44 -10.75 27.05
N ILE A 251 -35.38 -9.78 26.12
CA ILE A 251 -34.15 -9.33 25.45
C ILE A 251 -33.83 -7.94 26.03
N ASP A 252 -33.33 -7.92 27.27
CA ASP A 252 -32.90 -6.66 27.90
C ASP A 252 -31.50 -6.29 27.39
N PRO A 253 -31.33 -5.19 26.63
CA PRO A 253 -30.02 -4.76 26.14
C PRO A 253 -29.06 -4.30 27.25
N ARG A 254 -29.51 -4.25 28.52
CA ARG A 254 -28.67 -3.97 29.70
C ARG A 254 -28.22 -5.23 30.43
N ASN A 255 -28.68 -6.40 30.02
CA ASN A 255 -28.32 -7.67 30.62
C ASN A 255 -27.50 -8.50 29.61
N ASP A 256 -26.24 -8.80 29.95
CA ASP A 256 -25.33 -9.57 29.11
C ASP A 256 -25.74 -11.06 28.99
N THR A 257 -26.82 -11.46 29.65
CA THR A 257 -27.34 -12.84 29.65
C THR A 257 -28.81 -12.88 29.27
N ILE A 258 -29.15 -13.77 28.34
CA ILE A 258 -30.54 -14.08 27.95
C ILE A 258 -30.92 -15.49 28.42
N LEU A 259 -32.19 -15.69 28.75
CA LEU A 259 -32.72 -17.03 29.04
C LEU A 259 -32.59 -17.91 27.78
N ASN A 260 -31.98 -19.09 27.92
CA ASN A 260 -31.77 -20.01 26.80
C ASN A 260 -33.11 -20.36 26.12
N PRO A 261 -33.33 -19.90 24.86
CA PRO A 261 -34.60 -20.09 24.18
C PRO A 261 -34.77 -21.53 23.64
N PHE A 262 -33.72 -22.36 23.68
CA PHE A 262 -33.72 -23.73 23.18
C PHE A 262 -34.12 -24.79 24.23
N LYS A 263 -34.55 -24.40 25.43
CA LYS A 263 -34.98 -25.36 26.47
C LYS A 263 -36.16 -26.23 26.06
N SER A 264 -36.97 -25.79 25.11
CA SER A 264 -38.13 -26.54 24.61
C SER A 264 -37.81 -27.48 23.43
N VAL A 265 -36.55 -27.54 22.99
CA VAL A 265 -36.14 -28.40 21.86
C VAL A 265 -36.11 -29.85 22.32
N THR A 266 -36.88 -30.70 21.65
CA THR A 266 -36.83 -32.16 21.81
C THR A 266 -36.21 -32.80 20.55
N ASN A 267 -35.77 -34.06 20.66
CA ASN A 267 -35.15 -34.79 19.56
C ASN A 267 -36.08 -34.98 18.34
N ASP A 268 -37.39 -34.79 18.53
CA ASP A 268 -38.41 -34.96 17.48
C ASP A 268 -38.69 -33.65 16.71
N MET A 269 -38.02 -32.54 17.05
CA MET A 269 -38.22 -31.24 16.41
C MET A 269 -37.27 -31.04 15.22
N ASN A 270 -37.81 -31.15 14.00
CA ASN A 270 -37.05 -30.91 12.75
C ASN A 270 -36.79 -29.42 12.44
N CYS A 271 -37.50 -28.51 13.10
CA CYS A 271 -37.27 -27.07 13.07
C CYS A 271 -37.87 -26.42 14.32
N LEU A 272 -37.43 -25.20 14.66
CA LEU A 272 -38.06 -24.32 15.66
C LEU A 272 -37.99 -22.86 15.18
N GLU A 273 -39.12 -22.17 15.10
CA GLU A 273 -39.20 -20.75 14.73
C GLU A 273 -39.43 -19.88 15.97
N PHE A 274 -38.57 -18.89 16.20
CA PHE A 274 -38.75 -17.90 17.26
C PHE A 274 -39.46 -16.65 16.73
N ARG A 275 -40.64 -16.36 17.26
CA ARG A 275 -41.41 -15.16 16.94
C ARG A 275 -41.20 -14.11 18.03
N ILE A 276 -40.58 -12.99 17.67
CA ILE A 276 -40.41 -11.87 18.58
C ILE A 276 -41.73 -11.10 18.64
N ARG A 277 -42.38 -11.10 19.82
CA ARG A 277 -43.60 -10.31 20.06
C ARG A 277 -43.24 -9.03 20.80
N ARG A 278 -43.88 -7.93 20.38
CA ARG A 278 -43.82 -6.65 21.09
C ARG A 278 -44.49 -6.76 22.45
#